data_AF-A0AAF0IXY3-F1
#
_entry.id   AF-A0AAF0IXY3-F1
#
_cell.length_a   1.000
_cell.length_b   1.000
_cell.length_c   1.000
_cell.angle_alpha   90.00
_cell.angle_beta   90.00
_cell.angle_gamma   90.00
#
_symmetry.space_group_name_H-M   'P 1'
#
loop_
_entity.id
_entity.type
_entity.pdbx_description
1 polymer ?
#
loop_
_entity_poly.entity_id
_entity_poly.type
_entity_poly.pdbx_seq_one_letter_code
_entity_poly.pdbx_strand_id
1 'polypeptide(L)'
;MGQADVRRAAALPVLPREVLEHVIAYLAIPASEGDWPATQTLMRLSAVCRLVRHWALTALYDVLVLPRHVREFRRWYARMREAKPPIPCVGYVRALFVGIDDITRLTQASAGWEAELLRLLHYCGSTIEYLSLWHTESRALLRDAAQVSGQHTHAAWAVGEATMADTEDVDEEEAQAPPADHDMPRWLQDELARAPAEAVARQHLAHFPLVPRALPKPAAWRQRPRARLCTPRCLSLVMYYPFYENERPELFARMVLWSRVEELDVFVPMEPQKTLRLLAQLGHTPLWRLRISAPHATIAIESLSDRWSNASDVLLALVSHPDLERALVNELRGRATDDAHVLEAACLRFLAGESIPVVSDSLHEVRHWQALLRVRLTVTQKNQAVWGKLRHRLWDFRERTQYQRPGAWGELLRD
;
A
#
# COMPACT_ATOMS: atom_id res chain seq x y z
N MET A 1 -29.45 12.46 -36.51
CA MET A 1 -28.01 12.69 -36.79
C MET A 1 -27.26 12.67 -35.48
N GLY A 2 -26.17 11.90 -35.38
CA GLY A 2 -25.34 11.89 -34.16
C GLY A 2 -24.59 13.22 -34.01
N GLN A 3 -24.24 13.61 -32.78
CA GLN A 3 -23.49 14.85 -32.49
C GLN A 3 -22.15 14.91 -33.25
N ALA A 4 -21.58 13.76 -33.61
CA ALA A 4 -20.40 13.63 -34.46
C ALA A 4 -20.66 14.01 -35.92
N ASP A 5 -21.83 13.66 -36.47
CA ASP A 5 -22.21 13.98 -37.85
C ASP A 5 -22.51 15.48 -38.00
N VAL A 6 -23.13 16.08 -36.99
CA VAL A 6 -23.36 17.53 -36.91
C VAL A 6 -22.04 18.31 -36.85
N ARG A 7 -21.04 17.81 -36.11
CA ARG A 7 -19.72 18.44 -36.02
C ARG A 7 -18.88 18.29 -37.28
N ARG A 8 -18.93 17.13 -37.95
CA ARG A 8 -18.31 16.93 -39.26
C ARG A 8 -18.96 17.83 -40.32
N ALA A 9 -20.28 17.95 -40.31
CA ALA A 9 -21.01 18.86 -41.19
C ALA A 9 -20.66 20.34 -40.94
N ALA A 10 -20.26 20.69 -39.71
CA ALA A 10 -19.83 22.04 -39.33
C ALA A 10 -18.33 22.32 -39.53
N ALA A 11 -17.56 21.39 -40.12
CA ALA A 11 -16.11 21.52 -40.34
C ALA A 11 -15.29 21.93 -39.10
N LEU A 12 -15.79 21.63 -37.89
CA LEU A 12 -15.08 21.95 -36.66
C LEU A 12 -13.86 21.04 -36.51
N PRO A 13 -12.67 21.57 -36.16
CA PRO A 13 -11.48 20.75 -35.97
C PRO A 13 -11.72 19.76 -34.82
N VAL A 14 -11.50 18.47 -35.10
CA VAL A 14 -11.58 17.38 -34.11
C VAL A 14 -10.17 16.91 -33.83
N LEU A 15 -9.73 17.06 -32.58
CA LEU A 15 -8.49 16.45 -32.13
C LEU A 15 -8.60 14.92 -32.20
N PRO A 16 -7.61 14.23 -32.81
CA PRO A 16 -7.55 12.77 -32.76
C PRO A 16 -7.56 12.27 -31.32
N ARG A 17 -8.15 11.09 -31.09
CA ARG A 17 -8.31 10.53 -29.74
C ARG A 17 -6.97 10.24 -29.09
N GLU A 18 -6.02 9.79 -29.90
CA GLU A 18 -4.65 9.45 -29.54
C GLU A 18 -3.90 10.69 -29.06
N VAL A 19 -4.12 11.84 -29.71
CA VAL A 19 -3.53 13.12 -29.30
C VAL A 19 -4.11 13.55 -27.95
N LEU A 20 -5.42 13.40 -27.75
CA LEU A 20 -6.06 13.75 -26.48
C LEU A 20 -5.62 12.83 -25.34
N GLU A 21 -5.48 11.53 -25.58
CA GLU A 21 -4.93 10.57 -24.63
C GLU A 21 -3.49 10.93 -24.25
N HIS A 22 -2.66 11.28 -25.23
CA HIS A 22 -1.28 11.72 -24.99
C HIS A 22 -1.21 13.02 -24.16
N VAL A 23 -2.06 14.00 -24.45
CA VAL A 23 -2.16 15.23 -23.65
C VAL A 23 -2.57 14.92 -22.20
N ILE A 24 -3.54 14.03 -22.00
CA ILE A 24 -3.97 13.62 -20.64
C ILE A 24 -2.84 12.90 -19.91
N ALA A 25 -2.13 11.99 -20.58
CA ALA A 25 -0.99 11.29 -20.01
C ALA A 25 0.13 12.27 -19.61
N TYR A 26 0.40 13.29 -20.44
CA TYR A 26 1.39 14.33 -20.14
C TYR A 26 1.03 15.16 -18.89
N LEU A 27 -0.27 15.36 -18.64
CA LEU A 27 -0.74 16.10 -17.46
C LEU A 27 -0.71 15.28 -16.16
N ALA A 28 -0.59 13.94 -16.24
CA ALA A 28 -0.65 13.06 -15.07
C ALA A 28 0.48 13.33 -14.06
N ILE A 29 1.72 13.45 -14.55
CA ILE A 29 2.88 13.69 -13.68
C ILE A 29 2.75 15.05 -12.98
N PRO A 30 2.63 16.20 -13.68
CA PRO A 30 2.48 17.49 -13.01
C PRO A 30 1.31 17.53 -12.02
N ALA A 31 0.16 16.94 -12.36
CA ALA A 31 -0.98 16.87 -11.46
C ALA A 31 -0.66 16.10 -10.17
N SER A 32 0.02 14.96 -10.28
CA SER A 32 0.47 14.16 -9.12
C SER A 32 1.52 14.88 -8.26
N GLU A 33 2.23 15.86 -8.83
CA GLU A 33 3.18 16.73 -8.12
C GLU A 33 2.53 17.95 -7.46
N GLY A 34 1.21 18.11 -7.62
CA GLY A 34 0.45 19.21 -7.07
C GLY A 34 0.37 20.44 -7.98
N ASP A 35 0.71 20.32 -9.27
CA ASP A 35 0.50 21.40 -10.23
C ASP A 35 -1.00 21.68 -10.39
N TRP A 36 -1.41 22.88 -9.96
CA TRP A 36 -2.81 23.28 -9.95
C TRP A 36 -3.39 23.42 -11.37
N PRO A 37 -2.73 24.08 -12.34
CA PRO A 37 -3.14 24.08 -13.73
C PRO A 37 -3.38 22.68 -14.32
N ALA A 38 -2.46 21.72 -14.12
CA ALA A 38 -2.65 20.36 -14.61
C ALA A 38 -3.85 19.67 -13.95
N THR A 39 -3.96 19.77 -12.61
CA THR A 39 -5.08 19.23 -11.83
C THR A 39 -6.42 19.78 -12.32
N GLN A 40 -6.51 21.11 -12.46
CA GLN A 40 -7.72 21.78 -12.92
C GLN A 40 -8.05 21.41 -14.38
N THR A 41 -7.04 21.24 -15.23
CA THR A 41 -7.23 20.83 -16.62
C THR A 41 -7.80 19.41 -16.69
N LEU A 42 -7.24 18.45 -15.94
CA LEU A 42 -7.77 17.09 -15.86
C LEU A 42 -9.21 17.08 -15.30
N MET A 43 -9.50 17.86 -14.27
CA MET A 43 -10.88 18.01 -13.75
C MET A 43 -11.84 18.51 -14.83
N ARG A 44 -11.45 19.52 -15.62
CA ARG A 44 -12.28 20.04 -16.72
C ARG A 44 -12.44 19.03 -17.85
N LEU A 45 -11.36 18.33 -18.23
CA LEU A 45 -11.41 17.26 -19.22
C LEU A 45 -12.36 16.14 -18.76
N SER A 46 -12.44 15.88 -17.46
CA SER A 46 -13.35 14.86 -16.92
C SER A 46 -14.84 15.14 -17.14
N ALA A 47 -15.19 16.39 -17.45
CA ALA A 47 -16.56 16.80 -17.76
C ALA A 47 -16.91 16.70 -19.26
N VAL A 48 -15.95 16.47 -20.15
CA VAL A 48 -16.15 16.58 -21.61
C VAL A 48 -17.01 15.44 -22.17
N CYS A 49 -16.59 14.19 -21.96
CA CYS A 49 -17.34 13.01 -22.38
C CYS A 49 -16.90 11.78 -21.56
N ARG A 50 -17.64 10.67 -21.67
CA ARG A 50 -17.39 9.46 -20.86
C ARG A 50 -15.97 8.88 -21.03
N LEU A 51 -15.46 8.85 -22.26
CA LEU A 51 -14.12 8.32 -22.55
C LEU A 51 -13.03 9.21 -21.93
N VAL A 52 -13.11 10.52 -22.18
CA VAL A 52 -12.16 11.52 -21.65
C VAL A 52 -12.25 11.61 -20.13
N ARG A 53 -13.44 11.44 -19.55
CA ARG A 53 -13.64 11.28 -18.11
C ARG A 53 -12.80 10.16 -17.54
N HIS A 54 -12.89 8.98 -18.14
CA HIS A 54 -12.14 7.83 -17.66
C HIS A 54 -10.63 8.11 -17.71
N TRP A 55 -10.12 8.61 -18.84
CA TRP A 55 -8.69 8.94 -18.97
C TRP A 55 -8.24 10.02 -17.99
N ALA A 56 -9.01 11.10 -17.86
CA ALA A 56 -8.66 12.22 -16.99
C ALA A 56 -8.68 11.84 -15.51
N LEU A 57 -9.69 11.09 -15.05
CA LEU A 57 -9.75 10.61 -13.67
C LEU A 57 -8.67 9.58 -13.37
N THR A 58 -8.32 8.73 -14.34
CA THR A 58 -7.19 7.81 -14.22
C THR A 58 -5.89 8.59 -14.07
N ALA A 59 -5.62 9.56 -14.95
CA ALA A 59 -4.43 10.41 -14.86
C ALA A 59 -4.37 11.21 -13.54
N LEU A 60 -5.53 11.62 -13.00
CA LEU A 60 -5.62 12.41 -11.77
C LEU A 60 -5.43 11.58 -10.50
N TYR A 61 -5.86 10.31 -10.49
CA TYR A 61 -5.96 9.52 -9.27
C TYR A 61 -5.15 8.22 -9.26
N ASP A 62 -4.54 7.81 -10.38
CA ASP A 62 -3.72 6.58 -10.46
C ASP A 62 -2.61 6.55 -9.40
N VAL A 63 -1.88 7.67 -9.27
CA VAL A 63 -0.87 7.88 -8.23
C VAL A 63 -1.30 9.04 -7.33
N LEU A 64 -1.67 8.71 -6.10
CA LEU A 64 -2.16 9.67 -5.12
C LEU A 64 -1.13 9.91 -4.01
N VAL A 65 -0.69 11.15 -3.88
CA VAL A 65 0.17 11.61 -2.78
C VAL A 65 -0.68 12.48 -1.85
N LEU A 66 -0.92 12.01 -0.62
CA LEU A 66 -1.76 12.75 0.31
C LEU A 66 -1.06 13.99 0.87
N PRO A 67 -1.81 15.05 1.25
CA PRO A 67 -1.23 16.23 1.87
C PRO A 67 -0.45 15.89 3.13
N ARG A 68 0.68 16.57 3.32
CA ARG A 68 1.59 16.33 4.44
C ARG A 68 1.05 16.81 5.76
N HIS A 69 0.36 17.94 5.82
CA HIS A 69 -0.16 18.46 7.08
C HIS A 69 -1.53 17.85 7.38
N VAL A 70 -1.76 17.37 8.62
CA VAL A 70 -3.06 16.83 9.06
C VAL A 70 -4.22 17.74 8.64
N ARG A 71 -4.12 19.05 8.89
CA ARG A 71 -5.18 20.01 8.56
C ARG A 71 -5.50 20.05 7.06
N GLU A 72 -4.48 19.95 6.21
CA GLU A 72 -4.66 19.92 4.76
C GLU A 72 -5.24 18.59 4.30
N PHE A 73 -4.79 17.47 4.88
CA PHE A 73 -5.36 16.16 4.64
C PHE A 73 -6.85 16.15 4.98
N ARG A 74 -7.25 16.65 6.15
CA ARG A 74 -8.67 16.70 6.55
C ARG A 74 -9.51 17.58 5.63
N ARG A 75 -9.01 18.76 5.25
CA ARG A 75 -9.67 19.62 4.25
C ARG A 75 -9.81 18.91 2.91
N TRP A 76 -8.77 18.22 2.47
CA TRP A 76 -8.80 17.43 1.24
C TRP A 76 -9.81 16.28 1.34
N TYR A 77 -9.81 15.54 2.44
CA TYR A 77 -10.71 14.42 2.68
C TYR A 77 -12.18 14.86 2.75
N ALA A 78 -12.46 15.97 3.43
CA ALA A 78 -13.79 16.59 3.45
C ALA A 78 -14.27 16.96 2.04
N ARG A 79 -13.41 17.62 1.23
CA ARG A 79 -13.74 17.92 -0.18
C ARG A 79 -13.98 16.66 -1.00
N MET A 80 -13.21 15.59 -0.79
CA MET A 80 -13.44 14.32 -1.45
C MET A 80 -14.80 13.73 -1.06
N ARG A 81 -15.17 13.77 0.22
CA ARG A 81 -16.48 13.30 0.70
C ARG A 81 -17.67 14.16 0.23
N GLU A 82 -17.46 15.45 -0.01
CA GLU A 82 -18.50 16.38 -0.48
C GLU A 82 -18.63 16.39 -2.01
N ALA A 83 -17.67 15.80 -2.73
CA ALA A 83 -17.71 15.69 -4.18
C ALA A 83 -18.94 14.89 -4.67
N LYS A 84 -19.30 15.07 -5.93
CA LYS A 84 -20.43 14.39 -6.58
C LYS A 84 -19.95 13.66 -7.83
N PRO A 85 -19.79 12.33 -7.81
CA PRO A 85 -19.95 11.43 -6.66
C PRO A 85 -18.85 11.62 -5.61
N PRO A 86 -19.10 11.25 -4.33
CA PRO A 86 -18.13 11.41 -3.26
C PRO A 86 -17.02 10.36 -3.35
N ILE A 87 -15.82 10.77 -2.94
CA ILE A 87 -14.56 10.05 -3.07
C ILE A 87 -14.33 9.63 -4.53
N PRO A 88 -14.24 10.59 -5.48
CA PRO A 88 -14.17 10.31 -6.92
C PRO A 88 -12.92 9.51 -7.33
N CYS A 89 -11.94 9.36 -6.43
CA CYS A 89 -10.76 8.54 -6.65
C CYS A 89 -10.97 7.03 -6.44
N VAL A 90 -12.08 6.60 -5.82
CA VAL A 90 -12.38 5.16 -5.64
C VAL A 90 -12.36 4.46 -6.98
N GLY A 91 -11.66 3.32 -7.05
CA GLY A 91 -11.53 2.53 -8.27
C GLY A 91 -10.40 2.97 -9.22
N TYR A 92 -9.78 4.13 -8.98
CA TYR A 92 -8.67 4.64 -9.79
C TYR A 92 -7.32 4.57 -9.09
N VAL A 93 -7.28 4.59 -7.75
CA VAL A 93 -6.02 4.63 -7.01
C VAL A 93 -5.29 3.30 -7.09
N ARG A 94 -4.22 3.25 -7.89
CA ARG A 94 -3.28 2.14 -7.96
C ARG A 94 -2.13 2.31 -6.97
N ALA A 95 -1.69 3.54 -6.75
CA ALA A 95 -0.57 3.83 -5.86
C ALA A 95 -0.94 4.94 -4.86
N LEU A 96 -0.67 4.70 -3.58
CA LEU A 96 -0.97 5.63 -2.50
C LEU A 96 0.26 5.89 -1.63
N PHE A 97 0.61 7.15 -1.49
CA PHE A 97 1.63 7.63 -0.56
C PHE A 97 1.00 8.46 0.55
N VAL A 98 1.33 8.11 1.79
CA VAL A 98 0.87 8.84 2.97
C VAL A 98 2.03 9.14 3.90
N GLY A 99 2.24 10.43 4.16
CA GLY A 99 3.23 10.92 5.11
C GLY A 99 2.68 12.16 5.83
N ILE A 100 1.66 11.94 6.64
CA ILE A 100 0.94 12.99 7.36
C ILE A 100 1.74 13.30 8.65
N ASP A 101 2.30 14.50 8.70
CA ASP A 101 2.93 15.03 9.90
C ASP A 101 1.85 15.57 10.85
N ASP A 102 1.64 14.86 11.97
CA ASP A 102 0.90 15.38 13.11
C ASP A 102 1.84 16.11 14.08
N ILE A 103 2.21 17.34 13.71
CA ILE A 103 2.97 18.26 14.57
C ILE A 103 2.11 18.71 15.77
N THR A 104 0.79 18.50 15.70
CA THR A 104 -0.20 18.99 16.65
C THR A 104 -0.72 17.86 17.54
N ARG A 105 0.13 17.24 18.36
CA ARG A 105 -0.30 16.31 19.42
C ARG A 105 -1.22 16.94 20.49
N LEU A 106 -1.69 18.18 20.31
CA LEU A 106 -2.20 19.06 21.36
C LEU A 106 -3.51 19.81 21.00
N THR A 107 -4.19 19.52 19.89
CA THR A 107 -5.45 20.23 19.54
C THR A 107 -6.58 19.28 19.14
N GLN A 108 -7.81 19.53 19.58
CA GLN A 108 -9.01 18.77 19.15
C GLN A 108 -9.17 18.72 17.61
N ALA A 109 -8.63 19.69 16.88
CA ALA A 109 -8.66 19.75 15.41
C ALA A 109 -7.82 18.67 14.70
N SER A 110 -6.84 18.07 15.38
CA SER A 110 -6.02 16.96 14.87
C SER A 110 -6.51 15.60 15.34
N ALA A 111 -7.56 15.48 16.15
CA ALA A 111 -8.11 14.18 16.53
C ALA A 111 -8.92 13.55 15.38
N GLY A 112 -8.81 12.22 15.20
CA GLY A 112 -9.67 11.42 14.33
C GLY A 112 -9.19 11.25 12.89
N TRP A 113 -8.03 11.80 12.51
CA TRP A 113 -7.47 11.63 11.17
C TRP A 113 -7.10 10.17 10.88
N GLU A 114 -6.74 9.38 11.91
CA GLU A 114 -6.46 7.96 11.75
C GLU A 114 -7.68 7.21 11.22
N ALA A 115 -8.87 7.49 11.76
CA ALA A 115 -10.11 6.89 11.30
C ALA A 115 -10.44 7.33 9.86
N GLU A 116 -10.20 8.58 9.51
CA GLU A 116 -10.37 9.10 8.15
C GLU A 116 -9.41 8.41 7.16
N LEU A 117 -8.14 8.21 7.56
CA LEU A 117 -7.16 7.46 6.76
C LEU A 117 -7.57 6.00 6.59
N LEU A 118 -7.94 5.30 7.67
CA LEU A 118 -8.35 3.90 7.60
C LEU A 118 -9.60 3.72 6.73
N ARG A 119 -10.55 4.66 6.77
CA ARG A 119 -11.70 4.68 5.84
C ARG A 119 -11.25 4.86 4.39
N LEU A 120 -10.33 5.79 4.13
CA LEU A 120 -9.80 5.96 2.78
C LEU A 120 -9.13 4.68 2.28
N LEU A 121 -8.33 4.02 3.12
CA LEU A 121 -7.71 2.73 2.81
C LEU A 121 -8.74 1.63 2.61
N HIS A 122 -9.87 1.66 3.32
CA HIS A 122 -10.97 0.74 3.10
C HIS A 122 -11.63 0.97 1.71
N TYR A 123 -11.92 2.21 1.35
CA TYR A 123 -12.54 2.54 0.07
C TYR A 123 -11.62 2.26 -1.13
N CYS A 124 -10.35 2.64 -1.04
CA CYS A 124 -9.39 2.48 -2.13
C CYS A 124 -8.65 1.14 -2.09
N GLY A 125 -8.73 0.38 -1.00
CA GLY A 125 -7.86 -0.75 -0.70
C GLY A 125 -7.84 -1.84 -1.75
N SER A 126 -8.97 -2.06 -2.43
CA SER A 126 -9.09 -3.10 -3.47
C SER A 126 -8.29 -2.83 -4.75
N THR A 127 -7.96 -1.56 -5.05
CA THR A 127 -7.20 -1.17 -6.25
C THR A 127 -5.76 -0.80 -5.96
N ILE A 128 -5.40 -0.57 -4.70
CA ILE A 128 -4.04 -0.20 -4.32
C ILE A 128 -3.11 -1.40 -4.55
N GLU A 129 -2.14 -1.22 -5.44
CA GLU A 129 -1.02 -2.13 -5.67
C GLU A 129 0.22 -1.68 -4.90
N TYR A 130 0.45 -0.36 -4.80
CA TYR A 130 1.60 0.24 -4.13
C TYR A 130 1.13 1.10 -2.96
N LEU A 131 1.50 0.72 -1.74
CA LEU A 131 1.21 1.49 -0.53
C LEU A 131 2.50 1.90 0.17
N SER A 132 2.69 3.19 0.38
CA SER A 132 3.78 3.71 1.21
C SER A 132 3.22 4.54 2.35
N LEU A 133 3.42 4.08 3.57
CA LEU A 133 3.02 4.78 4.79
C LEU A 133 4.26 5.28 5.54
N TRP A 134 4.16 6.48 6.11
CA TRP A 134 5.13 6.97 7.09
C TRP A 134 4.74 6.52 8.50
N HIS A 135 5.28 7.18 9.51
CA HIS A 135 5.42 6.66 10.85
C HIS A 135 4.07 6.56 11.56
N THR A 136 3.30 7.64 11.55
CA THR A 136 2.02 7.74 12.25
C THR A 136 0.98 6.85 11.59
N GLU A 137 1.02 6.74 10.27
CA GLU A 137 0.09 5.98 9.44
C GLU A 137 0.36 4.49 9.49
N SER A 138 1.65 4.10 9.40
CA SER A 138 2.05 2.70 9.57
C SER A 138 1.57 2.20 10.93
N ARG A 139 1.75 3.01 11.98
CA ARG A 139 1.27 2.65 13.32
C ARG A 139 -0.26 2.59 13.40
N ALA A 140 -0.98 3.50 12.75
CA ALA A 140 -2.45 3.47 12.71
C ALA A 140 -2.98 2.19 12.05
N LEU A 141 -2.40 1.81 10.89
CA LEU A 141 -2.76 0.57 10.19
C LEU A 141 -2.37 -0.68 10.98
N LEU A 142 -1.16 -0.72 11.54
CA LEU A 142 -0.65 -1.88 12.28
C LEU A 142 -1.37 -2.11 13.62
N ARG A 143 -2.02 -1.09 14.17
CA ARG A 143 -2.87 -1.18 15.38
C ARG A 143 -4.33 -1.52 15.08
N ASP A 144 -4.76 -1.44 13.82
CA ASP A 144 -6.15 -1.66 13.47
C ASP A 144 -6.53 -3.12 13.68
N ALA A 145 -7.45 -3.37 14.62
CA ALA A 145 -7.90 -4.72 14.97
C ALA A 145 -8.64 -5.39 13.81
N ALA A 146 -9.26 -4.62 12.91
CA ALA A 146 -9.90 -5.17 11.72
C ALA A 146 -8.92 -5.81 10.73
N GLN A 147 -7.61 -5.62 10.92
CA GLN A 147 -6.62 -6.34 10.12
C GLN A 147 -6.57 -7.82 10.47
N VAL A 148 -6.92 -8.27 11.67
CA VAL A 148 -6.78 -9.69 12.05
C VAL A 148 -8.11 -10.42 11.87
N SER A 149 -8.15 -11.38 10.95
CA SER A 149 -9.36 -12.18 10.69
C SER A 149 -9.73 -13.06 11.89
N GLY A 150 -10.99 -13.03 12.33
CA GLY A 150 -11.53 -13.95 13.35
C GLY A 150 -11.73 -13.35 14.74
N GLN A 151 -11.36 -12.10 14.97
CA GLN A 151 -11.89 -11.32 16.11
C GLN A 151 -13.09 -10.51 15.61
N HIS A 152 -14.21 -10.53 16.32
CA HIS A 152 -15.36 -9.64 16.12
C HIS A 152 -15.01 -8.20 16.54
N THR A 153 -13.92 -7.65 16.01
CA THR A 153 -13.54 -6.27 16.26
C THR A 153 -14.04 -5.44 15.10
N HIS A 154 -15.18 -4.77 15.33
CA HIS A 154 -15.62 -3.67 14.47
C HIS A 154 -14.41 -2.79 14.17
N ALA A 155 -14.16 -2.51 12.89
CA ALA A 155 -13.03 -1.68 12.53
C ALA A 155 -13.09 -0.38 13.31
N ALA A 156 -11.97 0.07 13.88
CA ALA A 156 -11.97 1.22 14.81
C ALA A 156 -12.58 2.49 14.17
N TRP A 157 -12.58 2.57 12.84
CA TRP A 157 -13.19 3.64 12.07
C TRP A 157 -14.72 3.54 11.89
N ALA A 158 -15.31 2.36 12.09
CA ALA A 158 -16.74 2.06 12.00
C ALA A 158 -17.49 2.32 13.33
N VAL A 159 -16.78 2.35 14.46
CA VAL A 159 -17.35 2.61 15.81
C VAL A 159 -18.02 3.99 15.90
N GLY A 160 -17.56 4.97 15.12
CA GLY A 160 -18.11 6.33 15.08
C GLY A 160 -19.37 6.52 14.20
N GLU A 161 -19.76 5.53 13.39
CA GLU A 161 -21.04 5.57 12.65
C GLU A 161 -22.16 4.83 13.39
N ALA A 162 -21.81 3.81 14.20
CA ALA A 162 -22.76 3.12 15.07
C ALA A 162 -23.28 4.01 16.21
N THR A 163 -22.55 5.06 16.59
CA THR A 163 -22.97 5.99 17.65
C THR A 163 -23.97 7.07 17.19
N MET A 164 -24.36 7.07 15.91
CA MET A 164 -25.42 7.97 15.39
C MET A 164 -26.61 7.23 14.77
N ALA A 165 -26.68 5.91 14.91
CA ALA A 165 -27.85 5.10 14.59
C ALA A 165 -28.26 4.35 15.85
N ASP A 166 -29.24 4.92 16.55
CA ASP A 166 -30.14 4.30 17.52
C ASP A 166 -29.52 3.28 18.50
N THR A 167 -29.12 3.79 19.67
CA THR A 167 -29.19 3.02 20.92
C THR A 167 -30.65 2.78 21.28
N GLU A 168 -31.25 1.72 20.72
CA GLU A 168 -32.35 1.00 21.36
C GLU A 168 -32.10 -0.51 21.18
N ASP A 169 -31.94 -1.19 22.32
CA ASP A 169 -32.06 -2.62 22.57
C ASP A 169 -31.08 -3.60 21.88
N VAL A 170 -30.01 -3.91 22.62
CA VAL A 170 -29.20 -5.11 22.39
C VAL A 170 -29.83 -6.25 23.19
N ASP A 171 -30.69 -7.04 22.55
CA ASP A 171 -31.04 -8.38 22.99
C ASP A 171 -30.50 -9.44 22.01
N GLU A 172 -30.23 -10.59 22.61
CA GLU A 172 -29.50 -11.74 22.13
C GLU A 172 -30.08 -12.38 20.85
N GLU A 173 -29.49 -12.12 19.68
CA GLU A 173 -29.56 -13.04 18.54
C GLU A 173 -28.19 -13.16 17.85
N GLU A 174 -27.45 -14.20 18.24
CA GLU A 174 -26.46 -14.81 17.36
C GLU A 174 -27.15 -15.27 16.05
N ALA A 175 -26.44 -15.11 14.94
CA ALA A 175 -26.79 -15.57 13.58
C ALA A 175 -27.66 -14.64 12.72
N GLN A 176 -27.19 -13.41 12.51
CA GLN A 176 -27.37 -12.73 11.22
C GLN A 176 -26.15 -11.82 10.98
N ALA A 177 -25.34 -12.17 9.99
CA ALA A 177 -24.38 -11.21 9.43
C ALA A 177 -25.16 -9.94 9.06
N PRO A 178 -24.67 -8.72 9.38
CA PRO A 178 -25.37 -7.50 9.03
C PRO A 178 -25.68 -7.51 7.53
N PRO A 179 -26.88 -7.04 7.12
CA PRO A 179 -27.34 -7.15 5.75
C PRO A 179 -26.31 -6.58 4.77
N ALA A 180 -26.13 -7.27 3.65
CA ALA A 180 -25.11 -7.04 2.62
C ALA A 180 -25.08 -5.63 1.99
N ASP A 181 -26.00 -4.75 2.37
CA ASP A 181 -26.12 -3.40 1.85
C ASP A 181 -25.23 -2.37 2.58
N HIS A 182 -24.73 -2.62 3.79
CA HIS A 182 -23.98 -1.60 4.55
C HIS A 182 -22.56 -1.28 4.04
N ASP A 183 -21.98 -2.09 3.16
CA ASP A 183 -20.67 -1.80 2.53
C ASP A 183 -20.76 -0.74 1.41
N MET A 184 -21.99 -0.44 0.96
CA MET A 184 -22.22 0.56 -0.07
C MET A 184 -22.41 1.93 0.56
N PRO A 185 -21.68 2.97 0.12
CA PRO A 185 -21.93 4.32 0.60
C PRO A 185 -23.42 4.69 0.47
N ARG A 186 -24.00 5.28 1.51
CA ARG A 186 -25.45 5.62 1.56
C ARG A 186 -25.95 6.37 0.33
N TRP A 187 -25.16 7.29 -0.21
CA TRP A 187 -25.53 8.03 -1.43
C TRP A 187 -25.69 7.12 -2.66
N LEU A 188 -24.90 6.06 -2.78
CA LEU A 188 -24.96 5.12 -3.90
C LEU A 188 -26.15 4.18 -3.72
N GLN A 189 -26.48 3.82 -2.47
CA GLN A 189 -27.73 3.14 -2.15
C GLN A 189 -28.94 4.00 -2.53
N ASP A 190 -28.94 5.28 -2.14
CA ASP A 190 -30.00 6.24 -2.45
C ASP A 190 -30.18 6.43 -3.97
N GLU A 191 -29.08 6.45 -4.73
CA GLU A 191 -29.12 6.59 -6.18
C GLU A 191 -29.60 5.31 -6.87
N LEU A 192 -29.18 4.14 -6.41
CA LEU A 192 -29.68 2.84 -6.87
C LEU A 192 -31.16 2.63 -6.52
N ALA A 193 -31.66 3.24 -5.44
CA ALA A 193 -33.08 3.21 -5.10
C ALA A 193 -33.91 4.09 -6.05
N ARG A 194 -33.32 5.14 -6.64
CA ARG A 194 -34.01 6.13 -7.48
C ARG A 194 -33.88 5.88 -8.98
N ALA A 195 -32.83 5.20 -9.42
CA ALA A 195 -32.52 5.00 -10.83
C ALA A 195 -32.19 3.52 -11.13
N PRO A 196 -32.46 3.04 -12.36
CA PRO A 196 -32.14 1.67 -12.73
C PRO A 196 -30.66 1.40 -12.56
N ALA A 197 -30.33 0.28 -11.90
CA ALA A 197 -28.96 -0.05 -11.50
C ALA A 197 -27.94 0.03 -12.64
N GLU A 198 -28.33 -0.34 -13.87
CA GLU A 198 -27.47 -0.24 -15.05
C GLU A 198 -27.08 1.20 -15.43
N ALA A 199 -27.95 2.18 -15.20
CA ALA A 199 -27.67 3.58 -15.48
C ALA A 199 -26.69 4.14 -14.44
N VAL A 200 -26.94 3.87 -13.16
CA VAL A 200 -26.08 4.24 -12.03
C VAL A 200 -24.70 3.59 -12.16
N ALA A 201 -24.65 2.31 -12.52
CA ALA A 201 -23.44 1.55 -12.85
C ALA A 201 -22.61 2.22 -13.96
N ARG A 202 -23.26 2.57 -15.07
CA ARG A 202 -22.58 3.22 -16.21
C ARG A 202 -22.02 4.60 -15.83
N GLN A 203 -22.69 5.28 -14.89
CA GLN A 203 -22.33 6.62 -14.44
C GLN A 203 -21.22 6.62 -13.40
N HIS A 204 -21.22 5.64 -12.49
CA HIS A 204 -20.34 5.53 -11.33
C HIS A 204 -19.50 4.26 -11.34
N LEU A 205 -19.05 3.84 -12.54
CA LEU A 205 -18.30 2.60 -12.78
C LEU A 205 -17.12 2.39 -11.82
N ALA A 206 -16.48 3.46 -11.38
CA ALA A 206 -15.33 3.43 -10.48
C ALA A 206 -15.70 3.05 -9.02
N HIS A 207 -16.95 3.29 -8.61
CA HIS A 207 -17.46 2.96 -7.28
C HIS A 207 -18.00 1.52 -7.17
N PHE A 208 -17.97 0.77 -8.28
CA PHE A 208 -18.36 -0.64 -8.34
C PHE A 208 -17.12 -1.50 -8.63
N PRO A 209 -16.40 -1.94 -7.58
CA PRO A 209 -15.23 -2.80 -7.76
C PRO A 209 -15.69 -4.21 -8.13
N LEU A 210 -14.94 -4.85 -9.05
CA LEU A 210 -14.97 -6.29 -9.37
C LEU A 210 -16.08 -6.80 -10.31
N VAL A 211 -16.23 -6.20 -11.48
CA VAL A 211 -16.73 -6.92 -12.68
C VAL A 211 -15.72 -6.68 -13.81
N PRO A 212 -15.38 -7.70 -14.64
CA PRO A 212 -14.65 -7.49 -15.89
C PRO A 212 -15.28 -6.35 -16.68
N ARG A 213 -14.49 -5.68 -17.53
CA ARG A 213 -14.86 -4.58 -18.44
C ARG A 213 -15.95 -4.95 -19.49
N ALA A 214 -16.90 -5.79 -19.14
CA ALA A 214 -18.08 -6.20 -19.88
C ALA A 214 -19.33 -5.49 -19.35
N LEU A 215 -20.34 -5.35 -20.20
CA LEU A 215 -21.62 -4.75 -19.86
C LEU A 215 -22.30 -5.54 -18.72
N PRO A 216 -22.89 -4.87 -17.72
CA PRO A 216 -23.23 -5.55 -16.48
C PRO A 216 -24.52 -6.36 -16.57
N LYS A 217 -24.56 -7.53 -15.91
CA LYS A 217 -25.81 -8.24 -15.61
C LYS A 217 -26.27 -7.88 -14.18
N PRO A 218 -27.51 -7.41 -13.95
CA PRO A 218 -28.01 -6.92 -12.66
C PRO A 218 -27.83 -7.87 -11.46
N ALA A 219 -27.87 -9.18 -11.66
CA ALA A 219 -27.72 -10.16 -10.59
C ALA A 219 -26.30 -10.22 -9.97
N ALA A 220 -25.25 -9.90 -10.76
CA ALA A 220 -23.87 -9.88 -10.27
C ALA A 220 -23.59 -8.75 -9.27
N TRP A 221 -24.46 -7.74 -9.20
CA TRP A 221 -24.31 -6.53 -8.38
C TRP A 221 -24.69 -6.78 -6.93
N ARG A 222 -25.70 -7.63 -6.70
CA ARG A 222 -26.10 -8.09 -5.36
C ARG A 222 -25.15 -9.15 -4.80
N GLN A 223 -24.31 -9.73 -5.66
CA GLN A 223 -23.30 -10.75 -5.31
C GLN A 223 -21.89 -10.13 -5.24
N ARG A 224 -21.81 -8.83 -4.91
CA ARG A 224 -20.54 -8.10 -4.84
C ARG A 224 -19.63 -8.76 -3.79
N PRO A 225 -18.35 -9.04 -4.12
CA PRO A 225 -17.36 -9.39 -3.10
C PRO A 225 -17.22 -8.21 -2.14
N ARG A 226 -17.29 -8.47 -0.82
CA ARG A 226 -17.09 -7.44 0.22
C ARG A 226 -15.90 -6.54 -0.10
N ALA A 227 -16.00 -5.25 0.24
CA ALA A 227 -14.89 -4.33 0.08
C ALA A 227 -13.65 -4.95 0.75
N ARG A 228 -12.65 -5.30 -0.07
CA ARG A 228 -11.44 -5.93 0.46
C ARG A 228 -10.70 -4.88 1.26
N LEU A 229 -10.26 -5.26 2.46
CA LEU A 229 -9.28 -4.48 3.20
C LEU A 229 -8.07 -4.20 2.31
N CYS A 230 -7.30 -3.17 2.64
CA CYS A 230 -6.13 -2.79 1.84
C CYS A 230 -5.10 -3.93 1.83
N THR A 231 -4.95 -4.59 0.68
CA THR A 231 -4.02 -5.71 0.45
C THR A 231 -3.09 -5.38 -0.73
N PRO A 232 -2.10 -4.49 -0.53
CA PRO A 232 -1.19 -4.07 -1.59
C PRO A 232 -0.26 -5.21 -2.00
N ARG A 233 0.32 -5.10 -3.20
CA ARG A 233 1.41 -5.99 -3.67
C ARG A 233 2.77 -5.50 -3.20
N CYS A 234 2.95 -4.18 -3.22
CA CYS A 234 4.17 -3.51 -2.80
C CYS A 234 3.86 -2.62 -1.59
N LEU A 235 4.54 -2.87 -0.48
CA LEU A 235 4.26 -2.22 0.78
C LEU A 235 5.55 -1.62 1.37
N SER A 236 5.53 -0.32 1.63
CA SER A 236 6.59 0.39 2.34
C SER A 236 6.03 0.95 3.65
N LEU A 237 6.60 0.55 4.78
CA LEU A 237 6.16 0.95 6.13
C LEU A 237 7.33 1.42 7.00
N VAL A 238 6.99 2.12 8.08
CA VAL A 238 7.89 2.37 9.19
C VAL A 238 7.36 1.64 10.42
N MET A 239 8.11 0.65 10.91
CA MET A 239 7.71 -0.11 12.09
C MET A 239 8.13 0.61 13.36
N TYR A 240 7.19 1.32 13.99
CA TYR A 240 7.41 2.06 15.24
C TYR A 240 6.43 1.61 16.33
N TYR A 241 6.98 0.99 17.37
CA TYR A 241 6.24 0.40 18.49
C TYR A 241 5.63 1.46 19.45
N PRO A 242 4.58 1.10 20.21
CA PRO A 242 3.92 -0.20 20.24
C PRO A 242 2.73 -0.33 19.28
N PHE A 243 2.45 -1.56 18.81
CA PHE A 243 1.22 -1.95 18.08
C PHE A 243 0.19 -2.67 18.97
N TYR A 244 0.46 -2.81 20.28
CA TYR A 244 -0.37 -3.51 21.27
C TYR A 244 -0.59 -5.00 20.93
N GLU A 245 -1.84 -5.47 20.86
CA GLU A 245 -2.17 -6.89 20.69
C GLU A 245 -1.57 -7.47 19.40
N ASN A 246 -1.54 -6.67 18.32
CA ASN A 246 -0.99 -7.05 17.03
C ASN A 246 0.53 -7.25 17.03
N GLU A 247 1.22 -7.02 18.15
CA GLU A 247 2.63 -7.40 18.32
C GLU A 247 2.82 -8.88 18.65
N ARG A 248 1.74 -9.62 18.95
CA ARG A 248 1.83 -11.07 19.13
C ARG A 248 2.15 -11.70 17.77
N PRO A 249 3.20 -12.53 17.65
CA PRO A 249 3.62 -13.15 16.39
C PRO A 249 2.47 -13.76 15.58
N GLU A 250 1.58 -14.48 16.25
CA GLU A 250 0.41 -15.15 15.66
C GLU A 250 -0.61 -14.16 15.08
N LEU A 251 -0.88 -13.05 15.78
CA LEU A 251 -1.82 -12.02 15.33
C LEU A 251 -1.20 -11.17 14.23
N PHE A 252 0.07 -10.81 14.38
CA PHE A 252 0.84 -10.09 13.36
C PHE A 252 0.81 -10.84 12.03
N ALA A 253 1.12 -12.14 12.04
CA ALA A 253 1.13 -12.97 10.84
C ALA A 253 -0.26 -13.06 10.17
N ARG A 254 -1.33 -13.03 10.96
CA ARG A 254 -2.73 -13.13 10.47
C ARG A 254 -3.32 -11.82 9.97
N MET A 255 -2.56 -10.72 9.97
CA MET A 255 -3.09 -9.47 9.44
C MET A 255 -3.34 -9.57 7.93
N VAL A 256 -4.54 -9.18 7.50
CA VAL A 256 -5.01 -9.26 6.12
C VAL A 256 -4.13 -8.47 5.16
N LEU A 257 -3.52 -7.36 5.62
CA LEU A 257 -2.66 -6.53 4.79
C LEU A 257 -1.50 -7.31 4.15
N TRP A 258 -1.00 -8.37 4.80
CA TRP A 258 0.13 -9.17 4.30
C TRP A 258 -0.25 -10.12 3.16
N SER A 259 -1.53 -10.45 3.01
CA SER A 259 -2.03 -11.55 2.16
C SER A 259 -1.58 -11.51 0.70
N ARG A 260 -1.30 -10.32 0.16
CA ARG A 260 -0.86 -10.11 -1.23
C ARG A 260 0.50 -9.45 -1.35
N VAL A 261 1.18 -9.18 -0.25
CA VAL A 261 2.45 -8.43 -0.26
C VAL A 261 3.54 -9.33 -0.84
N GLU A 262 4.02 -8.93 -1.99
CA GLU A 262 5.10 -9.56 -2.75
C GLU A 262 6.44 -8.87 -2.48
N GLU A 263 6.40 -7.55 -2.27
CA GLU A 263 7.56 -6.74 -1.90
C GLU A 263 7.27 -5.94 -0.64
N LEU A 264 8.09 -6.16 0.39
CA LEU A 264 7.98 -5.46 1.67
C LEU A 264 9.24 -4.65 1.95
N ASP A 265 9.06 -3.37 2.22
CA ASP A 265 10.08 -2.44 2.64
C ASP A 265 9.75 -1.88 4.03
N VAL A 266 10.62 -2.13 5.00
CA VAL A 266 10.44 -1.71 6.38
C VAL A 266 11.62 -0.86 6.83
N PHE A 267 11.32 0.36 7.28
CA PHE A 267 12.27 1.11 8.08
C PHE A 267 12.04 0.87 9.59
N VAL A 268 13.11 0.53 10.29
CA VAL A 268 13.13 0.09 11.69
C VAL A 268 13.98 1.09 12.50
N PRO A 269 13.38 2.16 13.03
CA PRO A 269 14.10 3.14 13.84
C PRO A 269 14.54 2.60 15.21
N MET A 270 13.81 1.62 15.75
CA MET A 270 14.03 1.04 17.09
C MET A 270 13.64 -0.43 17.10
N GLU A 271 14.07 -1.18 18.12
CA GLU A 271 13.71 -2.59 18.33
C GLU A 271 13.95 -3.52 17.11
N PRO A 272 15.18 -3.57 16.57
CA PRO A 272 15.49 -4.40 15.40
C PRO A 272 15.19 -5.87 15.65
N GLN A 273 15.58 -6.41 16.81
CA GLN A 273 15.37 -7.82 17.14
C GLN A 273 13.89 -8.23 17.09
N LYS A 274 13.02 -7.45 17.74
CA LYS A 274 11.57 -7.70 17.72
C LYS A 274 11.02 -7.64 16.29
N THR A 275 11.46 -6.67 15.51
CA THR A 275 11.02 -6.49 14.13
C THR A 275 11.43 -7.66 13.24
N LEU A 276 12.68 -8.10 13.33
CA LEU A 276 13.17 -9.27 12.59
C LEU A 276 12.33 -10.51 12.90
N ARG A 277 12.02 -10.75 14.20
CA ARG A 277 11.20 -11.90 14.63
C ARG A 277 9.76 -11.84 14.13
N LEU A 278 9.16 -10.64 14.08
CA LEU A 278 7.80 -10.47 13.54
C LEU A 278 7.75 -10.69 12.03
N LEU A 279 8.69 -10.09 11.30
CA LEU A 279 8.78 -10.24 9.84
C LEU A 279 9.07 -11.69 9.43
N ALA A 280 9.83 -12.43 10.24
CA ALA A 280 10.07 -13.85 10.05
C ALA A 280 8.80 -14.72 10.12
N GLN A 281 7.70 -14.24 10.71
CA GLN A 281 6.43 -14.99 10.77
C GLN A 281 5.62 -14.95 9.46
N LEU A 282 6.05 -14.14 8.49
CA LEU A 282 5.34 -13.95 7.23
C LEU A 282 5.68 -15.04 6.19
N GLY A 283 6.21 -16.19 6.59
CA GLY A 283 6.53 -17.33 5.72
C GLY A 283 5.37 -17.84 4.86
N HIS A 284 4.14 -17.68 5.34
CA HIS A 284 2.93 -18.10 4.62
C HIS A 284 2.46 -17.11 3.53
N THR A 285 3.14 -15.98 3.35
CA THR A 285 2.76 -14.90 2.41
C THR A 285 3.50 -15.03 1.07
N PRO A 286 3.09 -14.34 -0.01
CA PRO A 286 3.82 -14.39 -1.29
C PRO A 286 5.08 -13.50 -1.33
N LEU A 287 5.65 -13.16 -0.18
CA LEU A 287 6.72 -12.17 -0.02
C LEU A 287 8.07 -12.66 -0.56
N TRP A 288 8.34 -12.46 -1.85
CA TRP A 288 9.60 -12.89 -2.47
C TRP A 288 10.73 -11.86 -2.29
N ARG A 289 10.41 -10.61 -1.90
CA ARG A 289 11.41 -9.56 -1.68
C ARG A 289 11.18 -8.76 -0.40
N LEU A 290 12.18 -8.72 0.49
CA LEU A 290 12.11 -8.07 1.79
C LEU A 290 13.31 -7.14 2.02
N ARG A 291 13.03 -5.86 2.33
CA ARG A 291 14.04 -4.87 2.74
C ARG A 291 13.76 -4.44 4.16
N ILE A 292 14.80 -4.52 4.99
CA ILE A 292 14.78 -4.10 6.39
C ILE A 292 15.89 -3.08 6.56
N SER A 293 15.52 -1.81 6.59
CA SER A 293 16.44 -0.70 6.79
C SER A 293 16.39 -0.20 8.23
N ALA A 294 17.55 0.07 8.82
CA ALA A 294 17.70 0.74 10.11
C ALA A 294 18.65 1.95 9.95
N PRO A 295 18.88 2.78 10.98
CA PRO A 295 19.77 3.93 10.85
C PRO A 295 21.18 3.60 10.37
N HIS A 296 21.68 2.40 10.69
CA HIS A 296 23.07 2.02 10.47
C HIS A 296 23.28 1.00 9.35
N ALA A 297 22.31 0.14 9.08
CA ALA A 297 22.42 -0.90 8.06
C ALA A 297 21.07 -1.18 7.39
N THR A 298 21.12 -1.74 6.18
CA THR A 298 19.97 -2.26 5.44
C THR A 298 20.26 -3.69 5.07
N ILE A 299 19.33 -4.59 5.39
CA ILE A 299 19.33 -5.99 4.96
C ILE A 299 18.30 -6.12 3.85
N ALA A 300 18.72 -6.61 2.69
CA ALA A 300 17.85 -6.91 1.56
C ALA A 300 17.90 -8.41 1.27
N ILE A 301 16.73 -9.04 1.21
CA ILE A 301 16.54 -10.46 0.93
C ILE A 301 15.64 -10.58 -0.29
N GLU A 302 16.06 -11.35 -1.27
CA GLU A 302 15.22 -11.79 -2.38
C GLU A 302 15.35 -13.31 -2.51
N SER A 303 14.22 -14.01 -2.48
CA SER A 303 14.18 -15.47 -2.63
C SER A 303 13.44 -15.84 -3.91
N LEU A 304 14.16 -16.48 -4.83
CA LEU A 304 13.61 -17.16 -6.00
C LEU A 304 13.85 -18.68 -5.89
N SER A 305 14.13 -19.14 -4.68
CA SER A 305 14.49 -20.51 -4.36
C SER A 305 13.26 -21.39 -4.28
N ASP A 306 13.37 -22.64 -4.74
CA ASP A 306 12.33 -23.65 -4.51
C ASP A 306 12.45 -24.28 -3.10
N ARG A 307 13.59 -24.06 -2.41
CA ARG A 307 13.86 -24.57 -1.05
C ARG A 307 13.16 -23.76 0.05
N TRP A 308 13.02 -22.45 -0.18
CA TRP A 308 12.45 -21.51 0.77
C TRP A 308 11.16 -20.96 0.18
N SER A 309 10.05 -20.98 0.91
CA SER A 309 8.77 -20.57 0.32
C SER A 309 8.77 -19.10 -0.08
N ASN A 310 9.47 -18.25 0.68
CA ASN A 310 9.55 -16.81 0.46
C ASN A 310 10.77 -16.17 1.17
N ALA A 311 10.93 -14.85 1.10
CA ALA A 311 12.03 -14.12 1.73
C ALA A 311 11.94 -14.06 3.27
N SER A 312 10.75 -14.13 3.85
CA SER A 312 10.55 -14.23 5.29
C SER A 312 10.92 -15.59 5.86
N ASP A 313 10.78 -16.67 5.10
CA ASP A 313 11.28 -18.00 5.47
C ASP A 313 12.80 -18.04 5.55
N VAL A 314 13.48 -17.38 4.58
CA VAL A 314 14.93 -17.18 4.64
C VAL A 314 15.29 -16.40 5.90
N LEU A 315 14.59 -15.29 6.17
CA LEU A 315 14.80 -14.51 7.39
C LEU A 315 14.58 -15.36 8.65
N LEU A 316 13.52 -16.19 8.68
CA LEU A 316 13.20 -17.07 9.80
C LEU A 316 14.36 -18.03 10.08
N ALA A 317 14.92 -18.66 9.05
CA ALA A 317 16.09 -19.53 9.23
C ALA A 317 17.27 -18.77 9.84
N LEU A 318 17.59 -17.58 9.32
CA LEU A 318 18.70 -16.76 9.81
C LEU A 318 18.50 -16.32 11.26
N VAL A 319 17.31 -15.84 11.63
CA VAL A 319 17.04 -15.39 13.01
C VAL A 319 16.80 -16.54 13.98
N SER A 320 16.57 -17.76 13.50
CA SER A 320 16.51 -18.95 14.36
C SER A 320 17.88 -19.40 14.83
N HIS A 321 18.95 -19.03 14.12
CA HIS A 321 20.32 -19.28 14.56
C HIS A 321 20.79 -18.15 15.51
N PRO A 322 21.08 -18.42 16.80
CA PRO A 322 21.32 -17.36 17.78
C PRO A 322 22.46 -16.39 17.43
N ASP A 323 23.54 -16.89 16.83
CA ASP A 323 24.68 -16.03 16.48
C ASP A 323 24.43 -15.19 15.23
N LEU A 324 23.64 -15.70 14.27
CA LEU A 324 23.27 -14.93 13.07
C LEU A 324 22.22 -13.88 13.43
N GLU A 325 21.23 -14.22 14.27
CA GLU A 325 20.30 -13.25 14.84
C GLU A 325 21.07 -12.11 15.52
N ARG A 326 22.03 -12.44 16.39
CA ARG A 326 22.84 -11.46 17.11
C ARG A 326 23.65 -10.59 16.14
N ALA A 327 24.26 -11.18 15.11
CA ALA A 327 25.04 -10.45 14.12
C ALA A 327 24.16 -9.48 13.31
N LEU A 328 23.02 -9.94 12.78
CA LEU A 328 22.06 -9.09 12.05
C LEU A 328 21.54 -7.94 12.91
N VAL A 329 21.22 -8.21 14.18
CA VAL A 329 20.79 -7.18 15.13
C VAL A 329 21.92 -6.17 15.40
N ASN A 330 23.17 -6.63 15.50
CA ASN A 330 24.32 -5.76 15.72
C ASN A 330 24.56 -4.82 14.51
N GLU A 331 24.44 -5.32 13.28
CA GLU A 331 24.48 -4.48 12.07
C GLU A 331 23.47 -3.35 12.12
N LEU A 332 22.20 -3.69 12.38
CA LEU A 332 21.10 -2.71 12.44
C LEU A 332 21.27 -1.70 13.58
N ARG A 333 21.96 -2.08 14.68
CA ARG A 333 22.29 -1.23 15.83
C ARG A 333 23.58 -0.42 15.66
N GLY A 334 24.29 -0.55 14.53
CA GLY A 334 25.55 0.15 14.30
C GLY A 334 26.75 -0.45 15.02
N ARG A 335 26.66 -1.69 15.48
CA ARG A 335 27.78 -2.52 15.98
C ARG A 335 28.25 -3.47 14.88
N ALA A 336 28.46 -2.90 13.70
CA ALA A 336 28.67 -3.61 12.45
C ALA A 336 30.05 -4.31 12.41
N THR A 337 30.15 -5.38 11.62
CA THR A 337 31.43 -5.94 11.18
C THR A 337 32.13 -4.96 10.22
N ASP A 338 33.46 -5.02 10.15
CA ASP A 338 34.23 -4.15 9.24
C ASP A 338 33.93 -4.43 7.76
N ASP A 339 33.64 -5.70 7.43
CA ASP A 339 33.22 -6.15 6.11
C ASP A 339 31.83 -6.79 6.18
N ALA A 340 30.88 -6.24 5.44
CA ALA A 340 29.51 -6.75 5.34
C ALA A 340 29.45 -8.12 4.64
N HIS A 341 30.36 -8.39 3.69
CA HIS A 341 30.39 -9.65 2.94
C HIS A 341 30.72 -10.85 3.82
N VAL A 342 31.42 -10.65 4.94
CA VAL A 342 31.67 -11.71 5.93
C VAL A 342 30.35 -12.21 6.54
N LEU A 343 29.44 -11.28 6.88
CA LEU A 343 28.13 -11.64 7.42
C LEU A 343 27.24 -12.27 6.34
N GLU A 344 27.24 -11.71 5.12
CA GLU A 344 26.50 -12.28 3.99
C GLU A 344 26.93 -13.72 3.70
N ALA A 345 28.25 -13.97 3.62
CA ALA A 345 28.80 -15.31 3.39
C ALA A 345 28.43 -16.29 4.51
N ALA A 346 28.52 -15.86 5.78
CA ALA A 346 28.14 -16.68 6.92
C ALA A 346 26.64 -17.07 6.89
N CYS A 347 25.77 -16.10 6.57
CA CYS A 347 24.33 -16.35 6.41
C CYS A 347 24.06 -17.34 5.28
N LEU A 348 24.68 -17.14 4.10
CA LEU A 348 24.44 -17.98 2.93
C LEU A 348 24.97 -19.41 3.10
N ARG A 349 26.14 -19.60 3.73
CA ARG A 349 26.64 -20.94 4.11
C ARG A 349 25.69 -21.68 5.03
N PHE A 350 25.20 -20.99 6.06
CA PHE A 350 24.22 -21.58 6.98
C PHE A 350 22.96 -22.01 6.23
N LEU A 351 22.44 -21.18 5.32
CA LEU A 351 21.29 -21.51 4.48
C LEU A 351 21.57 -22.70 3.54
N ALA A 352 22.82 -22.87 3.10
CA ALA A 352 23.23 -24.04 2.32
C ALA A 352 23.26 -25.34 3.16
N GLY A 353 23.45 -25.24 4.47
CA GLY A 353 23.67 -26.37 5.37
C GLY A 353 25.14 -26.73 5.57
N GLU A 354 26.05 -25.81 5.20
CA GLU A 354 27.49 -25.98 5.34
C GLU A 354 27.98 -25.44 6.69
N SER A 355 29.10 -26.00 7.17
CA SER A 355 29.81 -25.43 8.32
C SER A 355 30.37 -24.04 7.99
N ILE A 356 30.58 -23.17 9.00
CA ILE A 356 31.10 -21.80 8.83
C ILE A 356 32.62 -21.76 9.12
N PRO A 357 33.54 -22.02 8.16
CA PRO A 357 34.98 -21.85 8.37
C PRO A 357 35.44 -20.39 8.20
N VAL A 358 36.71 -20.11 8.52
CA VAL A 358 37.36 -18.80 8.32
C VAL A 358 37.46 -18.48 6.82
N VAL A 359 36.92 -17.33 6.41
CA VAL A 359 36.80 -16.89 5.01
C VAL A 359 38.09 -16.18 4.57
N SER A 360 38.62 -16.53 3.39
CA SER A 360 39.75 -15.81 2.75
C SER A 360 39.31 -14.87 1.61
N ASP A 361 38.17 -15.13 0.95
CA ASP A 361 37.57 -14.28 -0.09
C ASP A 361 36.04 -14.26 0.05
N SER A 362 35.52 -13.29 0.81
CA SER A 362 34.10 -13.17 1.18
C SER A 362 33.20 -12.86 -0.02
N LEU A 363 33.66 -12.05 -0.97
CA LEU A 363 32.85 -11.59 -2.09
C LEU A 363 32.60 -12.69 -3.13
N HIS A 364 33.63 -13.44 -3.51
CA HIS A 364 33.47 -14.56 -4.44
C HIS A 364 32.52 -15.61 -3.86
N GLU A 365 32.63 -15.84 -2.55
CA GLU A 365 31.80 -16.81 -1.86
C GLU A 365 30.32 -16.38 -1.78
N VAL A 366 30.04 -15.11 -1.49
CA VAL A 366 28.68 -14.58 -1.53
C VAL A 366 28.05 -14.85 -2.90
N ARG A 367 28.74 -14.49 -3.99
CA ARG A 367 28.23 -14.71 -5.35
C ARG A 367 27.98 -16.18 -5.66
N HIS A 368 28.88 -17.06 -5.23
CA HIS A 368 28.73 -18.50 -5.40
C HIS A 368 27.45 -19.02 -4.73
N TRP A 369 27.27 -18.73 -3.44
CA TRP A 369 26.11 -19.23 -2.70
C TRP A 369 24.79 -18.56 -3.11
N GLN A 370 24.79 -17.26 -3.43
CA GLN A 370 23.58 -16.59 -3.92
C GLN A 370 23.06 -17.23 -5.22
N ALA A 371 23.98 -17.55 -6.15
CA ALA A 371 23.63 -18.24 -7.39
C ALA A 371 23.13 -19.67 -7.14
N LEU A 372 23.83 -20.44 -6.29
CA LEU A 372 23.47 -21.83 -5.99
C LEU A 372 22.12 -21.94 -5.27
N LEU A 373 21.88 -21.09 -4.27
CA LEU A 373 20.65 -21.12 -3.47
C LEU A 373 19.48 -20.43 -4.15
N ARG A 374 19.72 -19.62 -5.19
CA ARG A 374 18.76 -18.69 -5.79
C ARG A 374 18.16 -17.73 -4.75
N VAL A 375 19.01 -17.27 -3.83
CA VAL A 375 18.68 -16.31 -2.78
C VAL A 375 19.69 -15.17 -2.85
N ARG A 376 19.23 -13.94 -3.04
CA ARG A 376 20.08 -12.74 -2.90
C ARG A 376 19.94 -12.19 -1.49
N LEU A 377 21.06 -12.07 -0.80
CA LEU A 377 21.16 -11.47 0.53
C LEU A 377 22.25 -10.40 0.49
N THR A 378 21.86 -9.15 0.70
CA THR A 378 22.78 -8.02 0.72
C THR A 378 22.64 -7.24 2.03
N VAL A 379 23.77 -6.88 2.63
CA VAL A 379 23.90 -6.05 3.81
C VAL A 379 24.62 -4.76 3.41
N THR A 380 23.88 -3.66 3.36
CA THR A 380 24.46 -2.34 3.11
C THR A 380 24.65 -1.60 4.43
N GLN A 381 25.89 -1.25 4.75
CA GLN A 381 26.24 -0.53 5.98
C GLN A 381 26.36 0.98 5.76
N LYS A 382 26.27 1.74 6.86
CA LYS A 382 26.48 3.19 6.98
C LYS A 382 25.45 4.03 6.22
N ASN A 383 25.13 5.20 6.77
CA ASN A 383 24.23 6.19 6.15
C ASN A 383 22.82 5.67 5.77
N GLN A 384 22.35 4.57 6.35
CA GLN A 384 21.07 3.94 6.01
C GLN A 384 19.86 4.65 6.63
N ALA A 385 20.09 5.57 7.57
CA ALA A 385 19.06 6.47 8.11
C ALA A 385 18.34 7.31 7.04
N VAL A 386 18.91 7.44 5.82
CA VAL A 386 18.25 8.10 4.69
C VAL A 386 16.91 7.47 4.34
N TRP A 387 16.78 6.14 4.46
CA TRP A 387 15.55 5.39 4.15
C TRP A 387 14.41 5.67 5.14
N GLY A 388 14.73 6.18 6.33
CA GLY A 388 13.76 6.66 7.31
C GLY A 388 13.23 8.07 7.04
N LYS A 389 13.84 8.81 6.12
CA LYS A 389 13.44 10.19 5.79
C LYS A 389 12.34 10.16 4.73
N LEU A 390 11.26 10.89 4.98
CA LEU A 390 10.12 10.97 4.06
C LEU A 390 10.50 11.35 2.64
N ARG A 391 11.46 12.28 2.46
CA ARG A 391 11.89 12.69 1.12
C ARG A 391 12.38 11.51 0.27
N HIS A 392 13.13 10.58 0.85
CA HIS A 392 13.67 9.44 0.11
C HIS A 392 12.61 8.36 -0.07
N ARG A 393 11.68 8.20 0.89
CA ARG A 393 10.53 7.30 0.72
C ARG A 393 9.58 7.80 -0.38
N LEU A 394 9.33 9.10 -0.46
CA LEU A 394 8.54 9.71 -1.53
C LEU A 394 9.25 9.54 -2.88
N TRP A 395 10.57 9.77 -2.92
CA TRP A 395 11.37 9.52 -4.11
C TRP A 395 11.26 8.06 -4.57
N ASP A 396 11.51 7.10 -3.66
CA ASP A 396 11.45 5.66 -3.97
C ASP A 396 10.04 5.25 -4.46
N PHE A 397 8.99 5.74 -3.78
CA PHE A 397 7.62 5.55 -4.22
C PHE A 397 7.37 6.07 -5.63
N ARG A 398 7.86 7.27 -5.98
CA ARG A 398 7.68 7.86 -7.32
C ARG A 398 8.48 7.11 -8.39
N GLU A 399 9.74 6.76 -8.12
CA GLU A 399 10.55 5.94 -9.04
C GLU A 399 9.81 4.66 -9.44
N ARG A 400 9.19 4.00 -8.47
CA ARG A 400 8.50 2.73 -8.69
C ARG A 400 7.12 2.89 -9.34
N THR A 401 6.36 3.90 -8.94
CA THR A 401 4.94 4.02 -9.34
C THR A 401 4.70 4.87 -10.56
N GLN A 402 5.50 5.93 -10.76
CA GLN A 402 5.36 6.89 -11.85
C GLN A 402 6.33 6.57 -13.00
N TYR A 403 7.58 6.23 -12.66
CA TYR A 403 8.64 6.03 -13.64
C TYR A 403 8.91 4.56 -13.96
N GLN A 404 8.25 3.63 -13.26
CA GLN A 404 8.42 2.17 -13.42
C GLN A 404 9.88 1.71 -13.32
N ARG A 405 10.66 2.41 -12.48
CA ARG A 405 12.06 2.12 -12.19
C ARG A 405 12.18 1.26 -10.93
N PRO A 406 13.31 0.57 -10.72
CA PRO A 406 13.51 -0.26 -9.54
C PRO A 406 13.54 0.55 -8.23
N GLY A 407 13.73 1.87 -8.30
CA GLY A 407 13.91 2.72 -7.13
C GLY A 407 15.10 2.26 -6.30
N ALA A 408 14.93 2.22 -5.00
CA ALA A 408 15.98 1.85 -4.06
C ALA A 408 16.44 0.39 -4.17
N TRP A 409 15.60 -0.50 -4.73
CA TRP A 409 16.01 -1.89 -4.97
C TRP A 409 17.17 -1.99 -5.96
N GLY A 410 17.26 -1.08 -6.92
CA GLY A 410 18.36 -1.05 -7.89
C GLY A 410 19.71 -0.71 -7.24
N GLU A 411 19.72 0.00 -6.12
CA GLU A 411 20.95 0.31 -5.40
C GLU A 411 21.42 -0.84 -4.50
N LEU A 412 20.48 -1.63 -3.97
CA LEU A 412 20.70 -2.65 -2.93
C LEU A 412 20.90 -4.06 -3.49
N LEU A 413 20.32 -4.38 -4.65
CA LEU A 413 20.42 -5.69 -5.31
C LEU A 413 21.17 -5.54 -6.64
N ARG A 414 22.36 -4.94 -6.61
CA ARG A 414 23.24 -4.81 -7.79
C ARG A 414 23.70 -6.19 -8.24
N ASP A 415 23.76 -6.39 -9.55
CA ASP A 415 24.26 -7.61 -10.20
C ASP A 415 25.78 -7.78 -10.04
#